data_AF-A0A7W0HAU7-F1
#
_entry.id   AF-A0A7W0HAU7-F1
#
_cell.length_a   1.000
_cell.length_b   1.000
_cell.length_c   1.000
_cell.angle_alpha   90.00
_cell.angle_beta   90.00
_cell.angle_gamma   90.00
#
_symmetry.space_group_name_H-M   'P 1'
#
loop_
_entity.id
_entity.type
_entity.pdbx_description
1 polymer ?
#
loop_
_entity_poly.entity_id
_entity_poly.type
_entity_poly.pdbx_seq_one_letter_code
_entity_poly.pdbx_strand_id
1 'polypeptide(L)'
;GDGDDDGHASEAPVTGRPIAGGGPAPIPDRRALGHAAVAAATGDAVPLVVRTSGASLNLTELASASGLGEDDLKELERFGILTGRRVGANVYYDEEALSVAGMAAGFMKYGVEARHLRMYKTAADREAGFFEQVVMPMLKQRNPQARRQAADTLSELARLGQGLRQAMLRQALHQYLDGQ
;
A
#
# COMPACT_ATOMS: atom_id res chain seq x y z
N GLY A 1 75.11 -28.84 -7.35
CA GLY A 1 74.55 -27.54 -6.96
C GLY A 1 73.14 -27.81 -6.54
N ASP A 2 72.87 -27.77 -5.25
CA ASP A 2 72.56 -26.53 -4.49
C ASP A 2 71.11 -26.12 -4.71
N GLY A 3 70.36 -25.98 -3.62
CA GLY A 3 69.15 -25.17 -3.56
C GLY A 3 67.89 -25.91 -3.16
N ASP A 4 67.69 -26.01 -1.84
CA ASP A 4 66.39 -26.10 -1.18
C ASP A 4 65.37 -25.08 -1.73
N ASP A 5 64.08 -25.42 -1.75
CA ASP A 5 63.02 -24.52 -1.25
C ASP A 5 61.69 -25.28 -1.07
N ASP A 6 61.20 -25.27 0.18
CA ASP A 6 59.91 -25.76 0.63
C ASP A 6 58.77 -24.85 0.12
N GLY A 7 57.82 -25.41 -0.64
CA GLY A 7 56.67 -24.70 -1.17
C GLY A 7 55.34 -25.36 -0.83
N HIS A 8 54.91 -25.23 0.43
CA HIS A 8 53.61 -25.68 0.96
C HIS A 8 52.44 -24.95 0.25
N ALA A 9 51.75 -25.62 -0.68
CA ALA A 9 50.53 -25.09 -1.30
C ALA A 9 49.31 -25.41 -0.41
N SER A 10 48.96 -24.41 0.40
CA SER A 10 47.82 -24.34 1.31
C SER A 10 46.48 -24.62 0.62
N GLU A 11 45.76 -25.63 1.11
CA GLU A 11 44.30 -25.76 0.97
C GLU A 11 43.62 -24.49 1.52
N ALA A 12 42.74 -23.89 0.72
CA ALA A 12 41.92 -22.77 1.14
C ALA A 12 40.56 -23.27 1.67
N PRO A 13 40.17 -23.01 2.93
CA PRO A 13 38.83 -23.31 3.40
C PRO A 13 37.83 -22.25 2.92
N VAL A 14 36.78 -22.71 2.24
CA VAL A 14 35.57 -21.91 1.97
C VAL A 14 34.93 -21.55 3.31
N THR A 15 35.06 -20.27 3.68
CA THR A 15 34.43 -19.70 4.87
C THR A 15 32.96 -19.42 4.56
N GLY A 16 32.08 -20.28 5.09
CA GLY A 16 30.64 -20.01 5.15
C GLY A 16 30.37 -18.77 5.99
N ARG A 17 29.64 -17.80 5.43
CA ARG A 17 29.21 -16.60 6.14
C ARG A 17 27.95 -16.94 6.97
N PRO A 18 27.91 -16.67 8.28
CA PRO A 18 26.72 -16.92 9.07
C PRO A 18 25.62 -15.92 8.67
N ILE A 19 24.43 -16.43 8.35
CA ILE A 19 23.20 -15.64 8.30
C ILE A 19 22.84 -15.26 9.74
N ALA A 20 23.14 -14.04 10.13
CA ALA A 20 22.68 -13.49 11.40
C ALA A 20 21.15 -13.52 11.42
N GLY A 21 20.59 -14.29 12.36
CA GLY A 21 19.16 -14.34 12.60
C GLY A 21 18.62 -12.96 12.93
N GLY A 22 17.78 -12.43 12.04
CA GLY A 22 16.92 -11.30 12.35
C GLY A 22 15.86 -11.75 13.34
N GLY A 23 16.10 -11.53 14.63
CA GLY A 23 15.06 -11.63 15.64
C GLY A 23 13.92 -10.65 15.32
N PRO A 24 12.67 -10.94 15.74
CA PRO A 24 11.54 -10.06 15.50
C PRO A 24 11.81 -8.67 16.11
N ALA A 25 11.54 -7.62 15.33
CA ALA A 25 11.67 -6.24 15.76
C ALA A 25 10.87 -5.99 17.07
N PRO A 26 11.39 -5.19 18.00
CA PRO A 26 10.69 -4.90 19.26
C PRO A 26 9.39 -4.14 18.99
N ILE A 27 8.31 -4.59 19.64
CA ILE A 27 7.00 -3.95 19.61
C ILE A 27 7.10 -2.65 20.43
N PRO A 28 6.86 -1.45 19.86
CA PRO A 28 6.98 -0.20 20.60
C PRO A 28 5.90 -0.04 21.67
N ASP A 29 6.29 0.60 22.77
CA ASP A 29 5.52 0.77 24.00
C ASP A 29 4.25 1.63 23.77
N ARG A 30 3.10 1.11 24.22
CA ARG A 30 1.75 1.63 23.93
C ARG A 30 1.48 3.01 24.57
N ARG A 31 2.39 3.50 25.42
CA ARG A 31 2.30 4.79 26.11
C ARG A 31 2.74 6.01 25.29
N ALA A 32 3.35 5.84 24.12
CA ALA A 32 3.69 6.95 23.21
C ALA A 32 2.52 7.41 22.32
N LEU A 33 1.36 6.75 22.40
CA LEU A 33 0.17 7.04 21.60
C LEU A 33 -0.66 8.17 22.24
N GLY A 34 -0.13 9.39 22.20
CA GLY A 34 -0.81 10.59 22.69
C GLY A 34 -1.03 11.63 21.59
N HIS A 35 -2.31 11.84 21.24
CA HIS A 35 -2.88 12.96 20.48
C HIS A 35 -2.63 13.05 18.96
N ALA A 36 -3.50 12.37 18.20
CA ALA A 36 -4.34 13.01 17.18
C ALA A 36 -5.39 11.99 16.74
N ALA A 37 -6.63 12.20 17.17
CA ALA A 37 -7.76 11.39 16.74
C ALA A 37 -8.07 11.72 15.28
N VAL A 38 -7.66 10.84 14.36
CA VAL A 38 -8.33 10.71 13.07
C VAL A 38 -9.47 9.74 13.27
N ALA A 39 -10.69 10.23 13.02
CA ALA A 39 -11.90 9.45 13.06
C ALA A 39 -11.69 8.16 12.27
N ALA A 40 -11.71 7.03 12.98
CA ALA A 40 -11.69 5.73 12.37
C ALA A 40 -12.89 5.67 11.42
N ALA A 41 -12.62 5.62 10.11
CA ALA A 41 -13.60 5.22 9.13
C ALA A 41 -13.98 3.78 9.46
N THR A 42 -15.05 3.65 10.26
CA THR A 42 -15.82 2.43 10.39
C THR A 42 -16.13 1.94 8.98
N GLY A 43 -15.88 0.65 8.72
CA GLY A 43 -15.92 0.01 7.41
C GLY A 43 -17.28 0.02 6.72
N ASP A 44 -17.79 1.20 6.40
CA ASP A 44 -18.81 1.40 5.39
C ASP A 44 -18.09 1.41 4.03
N ALA A 45 -18.59 0.60 3.12
CA ALA A 45 -18.02 0.46 1.78
C ALA A 45 -18.18 1.80 1.06
N VAL A 46 -17.10 2.59 0.99
CA VAL A 46 -17.09 3.83 0.21
C VAL A 46 -17.43 3.45 -1.24
N PRO A 47 -18.55 3.94 -1.81
CA PRO A 47 -18.91 3.58 -3.18
C PRO A 47 -17.80 4.03 -4.11
N LEU A 48 -17.41 3.19 -5.08
CA LEU A 48 -16.36 3.45 -6.09
C LEU A 48 -16.74 4.57 -7.09
N VAL A 49 -17.71 5.42 -6.74
CA VAL A 49 -17.97 6.65 -7.48
C VAL A 49 -16.72 7.51 -7.34
N VAL A 50 -16.05 7.80 -8.46
CA VAL A 50 -14.99 8.80 -8.54
C VAL A 50 -15.60 10.14 -8.13
N ARG A 51 -15.57 10.44 -6.83
CA ARG A 51 -15.93 11.76 -6.33
C ARG A 51 -14.71 12.65 -6.57
N THR A 52 -14.72 13.43 -7.64
CA THR A 52 -13.89 14.64 -7.69
C THR A 52 -14.49 15.65 -6.70
N SER A 53 -14.22 15.46 -5.42
CA SER A 53 -14.56 16.42 -4.37
C SER A 53 -13.59 17.59 -4.43
N GLY A 54 -14.06 18.79 -4.08
CA GLY A 54 -13.37 20.06 -4.33
C GLY A 54 -12.11 20.34 -3.48
N ALA A 55 -11.63 19.37 -2.70
CA ALA A 55 -10.37 19.50 -1.99
C ALA A 55 -9.21 19.36 -2.98
N SER A 56 -8.38 20.41 -3.06
CA SER A 56 -7.16 20.45 -3.87
C SER A 56 -6.03 20.90 -2.94
N LEU A 57 -5.41 19.94 -2.26
CA LEU A 57 -4.40 20.17 -1.24
C LEU A 57 -3.02 20.22 -1.88
N ASN A 58 -2.17 21.16 -1.46
CA ASN A 58 -0.73 21.06 -1.72
C ASN A 58 -0.06 20.05 -0.75
N LEU A 59 1.24 19.77 -0.94
CA LEU A 59 1.96 18.78 -0.13
C LEU A 59 1.95 19.11 1.37
N THR A 60 2.15 20.38 1.73
CA THR A 60 2.19 20.84 3.12
C THR A 60 0.80 20.74 3.77
N GLU A 61 -0.26 21.09 3.04
CA GLU A 61 -1.64 20.92 3.51
C GLU A 61 -1.99 19.43 3.71
N LEU A 62 -1.56 18.57 2.77
CA LEU A 62 -1.74 17.13 2.89
C LEU A 62 -0.99 16.55 4.09
N ALA A 63 0.25 16.99 4.33
CA ALA A 63 1.05 16.58 5.49
C ALA A 63 0.34 16.93 6.80
N SER A 64 -0.11 18.20 6.92
CA SER A 64 -0.85 18.66 8.09
C SER A 64 -2.16 17.88 8.31
N ALA A 65 -2.89 17.55 7.24
CA ALA A 65 -4.18 16.88 7.35
C ALA A 65 -4.05 15.36 7.58
N SER A 66 -3.02 14.70 7.04
CA SER A 66 -2.80 13.26 7.16
C SER A 66 -2.03 12.86 8.43
N GLY A 67 -1.30 13.80 9.05
CA GLY A 67 -0.42 13.53 10.18
C GLY A 67 0.91 12.87 9.79
N LEU A 68 1.27 12.93 8.51
CA LEU A 68 2.55 12.46 7.97
C LEU A 68 3.51 13.63 7.73
N GLY A 69 4.82 13.35 7.78
CA GLY A 69 5.83 14.30 7.30
C GLY A 69 5.84 14.40 5.78
N GLU A 70 6.32 15.52 5.24
CA GLU A 70 6.44 15.69 3.78
C GLU A 70 7.35 14.62 3.13
N ASP A 71 8.37 14.15 3.85
CA ASP A 71 9.28 13.13 3.34
C ASP A 71 8.60 11.76 3.25
N ASP A 72 7.74 11.41 4.21
CA ASP A 72 6.92 10.20 4.16
C ASP A 72 5.94 10.24 2.97
N LEU A 73 5.33 11.40 2.73
CA LEU A 73 4.44 11.61 1.58
C LEU A 73 5.19 11.46 0.25
N LYS A 74 6.39 12.04 0.13
CA LYS A 74 7.24 11.86 -1.06
C LYS A 74 7.65 10.39 -1.24
N GLU A 75 7.90 9.66 -0.16
CA GLU A 75 8.19 8.23 -0.24
C GLU A 75 6.97 7.44 -0.74
N LEU A 76 5.77 7.73 -0.21
CA LEU A 76 4.51 7.16 -0.69
C LEU A 76 4.28 7.44 -2.18
N GLU A 77 4.58 8.65 -2.67
CA GLU A 77 4.56 8.96 -4.11
C GLU A 77 5.59 8.17 -4.90
N ARG A 78 6.82 8.03 -4.38
CA ARG A 78 7.90 7.29 -5.03
C ARG A 78 7.55 5.81 -5.23
N PHE A 79 6.90 5.19 -4.25
CA PHE A 79 6.36 3.84 -4.38
C PHE A 79 5.02 3.80 -5.13
N GLY A 80 4.46 4.97 -5.44
CA GLY A 80 3.23 5.18 -6.18
C GLY A 80 1.97 4.77 -5.41
N ILE A 81 2.04 4.78 -4.08
CA ILE A 81 0.90 4.60 -3.18
C ILE A 81 0.03 5.86 -3.19
N LEU A 82 0.67 7.02 -3.21
CA LEU A 82 0.03 8.31 -3.38
C LEU A 82 0.17 8.77 -4.83
N THR A 83 -0.86 9.45 -5.36
CA THR A 83 -0.81 10.08 -6.68
C THR A 83 -1.32 11.50 -6.60
N GLY A 84 -0.46 12.47 -6.93
CA GLY A 84 -0.85 13.86 -7.10
C GLY A 84 -1.16 14.21 -8.56
N ARG A 85 -2.04 15.19 -8.76
CA ARG A 85 -2.35 15.80 -10.07
C ARG A 85 -1.45 17.01 -10.29
N ARG A 86 -0.72 17.03 -11.41
CA ARG A 86 0.06 18.21 -11.82
C ARG A 86 -0.85 19.29 -12.43
N VAL A 87 -0.73 20.51 -11.93
CA VAL A 87 -1.37 21.72 -12.46
C VAL A 87 -0.30 22.81 -12.57
N GLY A 88 0.17 23.07 -13.79
CA GLY A 88 1.32 23.94 -14.03
C GLY A 88 2.60 23.36 -13.41
N ALA A 89 3.28 24.15 -12.58
CA ALA A 89 4.48 23.72 -11.84
C ALA A 89 4.18 23.02 -10.51
N ASN A 90 2.90 22.99 -10.09
CA ASN A 90 2.50 22.50 -8.77
C ASN A 90 1.84 21.12 -8.85
N VAL A 91 1.91 20.38 -7.75
CA VAL A 91 1.21 19.11 -7.54
C VAL A 91 0.10 19.32 -6.51
N TYR A 92 -1.09 18.84 -6.81
CA TYR A 92 -2.25 18.89 -5.91
C TYR A 92 -2.81 17.50 -5.65
N TYR A 93 -3.29 17.29 -4.44
CA TYR A 93 -3.84 16.05 -3.92
C TYR A 93 -5.33 16.22 -3.61
N ASP A 94 -6.12 15.22 -3.95
CA ASP A 94 -7.56 15.22 -3.71
C ASP A 94 -7.92 14.49 -2.40
N GLU A 95 -9.22 14.37 -2.14
CA GLU A 95 -9.76 13.71 -0.95
C GLU A 95 -9.35 12.22 -0.86
N GLU A 96 -9.21 11.54 -2.01
CA GLU A 96 -8.76 10.15 -2.05
C GLU A 96 -7.28 10.05 -1.67
N ALA A 97 -6.43 10.95 -2.18
CA ALA A 97 -5.03 11.03 -1.77
C ALA A 97 -4.91 11.30 -0.25
N LEU A 98 -5.73 12.18 0.32
CA LEU A 98 -5.79 12.40 1.77
C LEU A 98 -6.19 11.12 2.53
N SER A 99 -7.20 10.41 2.04
CA SER A 99 -7.67 9.15 2.65
C SER A 99 -6.58 8.08 2.65
N VAL A 100 -5.87 7.92 1.53
CA VAL A 100 -4.73 6.99 1.42
C VAL A 100 -3.59 7.39 2.36
N ALA A 101 -3.23 8.69 2.41
CA ALA A 101 -2.19 9.19 3.30
C ALA A 101 -2.54 8.94 4.78
N GLY A 102 -3.78 9.20 5.19
CA GLY A 102 -4.25 8.94 6.55
C GLY A 102 -4.21 7.45 6.93
N MET A 103 -4.57 6.55 6.01
CA MET A 103 -4.44 5.10 6.24
C MET A 103 -2.97 4.67 6.34
N ALA A 104 -2.09 5.20 5.46
CA ALA A 104 -0.66 4.94 5.51
C ALA A 104 -0.04 5.39 6.84
N ALA A 105 -0.46 6.53 7.38
CA ALA A 105 -0.05 7.00 8.71
C ALA A 105 -0.39 5.98 9.81
N GLY A 106 -1.53 5.28 9.70
CA GLY A 106 -1.90 4.20 10.61
C GLY A 106 -0.92 3.02 10.57
N PHE A 107 -0.48 2.63 9.38
CA PHE A 107 0.50 1.56 9.17
C PHE A 107 1.90 1.93 9.68
N MET A 108 2.36 3.16 9.44
CA MET A 108 3.69 3.62 9.84
C MET A 108 3.89 3.61 11.37
N LYS A 109 2.81 3.77 12.16
CA LYS A 109 2.84 3.60 13.63
C LYS A 109 3.29 2.22 14.09
N TYR A 110 3.22 1.21 13.23
CA TYR A 110 3.65 -0.16 13.48
C TYR A 110 4.94 -0.53 12.72
N GLY A 111 5.69 0.46 12.21
CA GLY A 111 6.93 0.24 11.47
C GLY A 111 6.73 -0.22 10.01
N VAL A 112 5.51 -0.12 9.47
CA VAL A 112 5.22 -0.50 8.09
C VAL A 112 5.51 0.68 7.17
N GLU A 113 6.64 0.61 6.46
CA GLU A 113 7.06 1.61 5.46
C GLU A 113 6.29 1.53 4.12
N ALA A 114 6.40 2.60 3.31
CA ALA A 114 5.78 2.73 1.99
C ALA A 114 6.08 1.55 1.05
N ARG A 115 7.30 1.01 1.10
CA ARG A 115 7.72 -0.16 0.30
C ARG A 115 6.85 -1.40 0.55
N HIS A 116 6.38 -1.59 1.78
CA HIS A 116 5.53 -2.72 2.17
C HIS A 116 4.09 -2.53 1.67
N LEU A 117 3.62 -1.27 1.63
CA LEU A 117 2.28 -0.93 1.15
C LEU A 117 2.09 -1.22 -0.34
N ARG A 118 3.18 -1.41 -1.10
CA ARG A 118 3.14 -1.77 -2.52
C ARG A 118 2.35 -3.06 -2.79
N MET A 119 2.25 -3.96 -1.82
CA MET A 119 1.41 -5.16 -1.98
C MET A 119 -0.08 -4.81 -2.14
N TYR A 120 -0.58 -3.81 -1.40
CA TYR A 120 -1.96 -3.34 -1.51
C TYR A 120 -2.20 -2.66 -2.84
N LYS A 121 -1.26 -1.81 -3.28
CA LYS A 121 -1.32 -1.19 -4.62
C LYS A 121 -1.40 -2.25 -5.71
N THR A 122 -0.50 -3.23 -5.68
CA THR A 122 -0.44 -4.28 -6.70
C THR A 122 -1.74 -5.09 -6.74
N ALA A 123 -2.34 -5.37 -5.58
CA ALA A 123 -3.65 -6.02 -5.52
C ALA A 123 -4.76 -5.15 -6.13
N ALA A 124 -4.79 -3.86 -5.79
CA ALA A 124 -5.76 -2.91 -6.35
C ALA A 124 -5.64 -2.77 -7.87
N ASP A 125 -4.42 -2.67 -8.41
CA ASP A 125 -4.18 -2.58 -9.86
C ASP A 125 -4.67 -3.85 -10.59
N ARG A 126 -4.46 -5.03 -9.99
CA ARG A 126 -4.95 -6.30 -10.56
C ARG A 126 -6.48 -6.39 -10.55
N GLU A 127 -7.11 -5.94 -9.47
CA GLU A 127 -8.57 -5.89 -9.38
C GLU A 127 -9.16 -4.91 -10.38
N ALA A 128 -8.59 -3.71 -10.49
CA ALA A 128 -9.02 -2.71 -11.45
C ALA A 128 -8.93 -3.25 -12.89
N GLY A 129 -7.81 -3.90 -13.24
CA GLY A 129 -7.64 -4.53 -14.55
C GLY A 129 -8.64 -5.65 -14.82
N PHE A 130 -8.94 -6.48 -13.82
CA PHE A 130 -9.98 -7.51 -13.93
C PHE A 130 -11.37 -6.89 -14.11
N PHE A 131 -11.73 -5.89 -13.30
CA PHE A 131 -13.03 -5.21 -13.39
C PHE A 131 -13.19 -4.50 -14.74
N GLU A 132 -12.14 -3.86 -15.24
CA GLU A 132 -12.10 -3.25 -16.56
C GLU A 132 -12.44 -4.28 -17.64
N GLN A 133 -11.82 -5.46 -17.62
CA GLN A 133 -12.11 -6.54 -18.58
C GLN A 133 -13.58 -6.96 -18.57
N VAL A 134 -14.22 -6.98 -17.38
CA VAL A 134 -15.63 -7.35 -17.23
C VAL A 134 -16.56 -6.29 -17.82
N VAL A 135 -16.29 -5.00 -17.61
CA VAL A 135 -17.20 -3.91 -18.03
C VAL A 135 -16.91 -3.34 -19.42
N MET A 136 -15.74 -3.62 -19.98
CA MET A 136 -15.33 -3.21 -21.33
C MET A 136 -16.37 -3.48 -22.43
N PRO A 137 -17.03 -4.66 -22.49
CA PRO A 137 -18.07 -4.93 -23.49
C PRO A 137 -19.24 -3.94 -23.43
N MET A 138 -19.62 -3.51 -22.23
CA MET A 138 -20.73 -2.58 -21.98
C MET A 138 -20.35 -1.17 -22.43
N LEU A 139 -19.14 -0.74 -22.09
CA LEU A 139 -18.60 0.56 -22.50
C LEU A 139 -18.49 0.70 -24.02
N LYS A 140 -18.24 -0.41 -24.75
CA LYS A 140 -18.19 -0.44 -26.22
C LYS A 140 -19.54 -0.18 -26.89
N GLN A 141 -20.67 -0.41 -26.23
CA GLN A 141 -22.00 -0.14 -26.78
C GLN A 141 -22.30 1.37 -26.92
N ARG A 142 -21.47 2.24 -26.30
CA ARG A 142 -21.45 3.70 -26.48
C ARG A 142 -22.80 4.43 -26.28
N ASN A 143 -23.75 3.83 -25.57
CA ASN A 143 -24.99 4.48 -25.19
C ASN A 143 -25.02 4.85 -23.69
N PRO A 144 -25.83 5.83 -23.27
CA PRO A 144 -25.88 6.28 -21.87
C PRO A 144 -26.32 5.19 -20.89
N GLN A 145 -27.22 4.29 -21.30
CA GLN A 145 -27.73 3.21 -20.45
C GLN A 145 -26.64 2.19 -20.12
N ALA A 146 -25.85 1.78 -21.11
CA ALA A 146 -24.75 0.84 -20.94
C ALA A 146 -23.63 1.42 -20.07
N ARG A 147 -23.39 2.74 -20.12
CA ARG A 147 -22.45 3.42 -19.21
C ARG A 147 -22.92 3.40 -17.76
N ARG A 148 -24.22 3.63 -17.52
CA ARG A 148 -24.82 3.52 -16.19
C ARG A 148 -24.70 2.09 -15.67
N GLN A 149 -25.10 1.12 -16.50
CA GLN A 149 -24.99 -0.30 -16.15
C GLN A 149 -23.54 -0.70 -15.85
N ALA A 150 -22.55 -0.18 -16.59
CA ALA A 150 -21.14 -0.43 -16.30
C ALA A 150 -20.71 0.15 -14.95
N ALA A 151 -21.13 1.37 -14.61
CA ALA A 151 -20.85 1.99 -13.32
C ALA A 151 -21.50 1.23 -12.14
N ASP A 152 -22.75 0.79 -12.30
CA ASP A 152 -23.47 -0.02 -11.32
C ASP A 152 -22.74 -1.36 -11.11
N THR A 153 -22.32 -2.00 -12.21
CA THR A 153 -21.57 -3.26 -12.19
C THR A 153 -20.22 -3.09 -11.50
N LEU A 154 -19.47 -2.03 -11.79
CA LEU A 154 -18.21 -1.72 -11.11
C LEU A 154 -18.40 -1.53 -9.60
N SER A 155 -19.48 -0.84 -9.21
CA SER A 155 -19.79 -0.60 -7.79
C SER A 155 -20.07 -1.91 -7.05
N GLU A 156 -20.83 -2.81 -7.67
CA GLU A 156 -21.12 -4.13 -7.08
C GLU A 156 -19.88 -5.03 -7.03
N LEU A 157 -19.07 -5.06 -8.11
CA LEU A 157 -17.81 -5.82 -8.13
C LEU A 157 -16.84 -5.34 -7.03
N ALA A 158 -16.73 -4.02 -6.83
CA ALA A 158 -15.91 -3.45 -5.76
C ALA A 158 -16.39 -3.88 -4.38
N ARG A 159 -17.71 -3.83 -4.13
CA ARG A 159 -18.33 -4.26 -2.87
C ARG A 159 -18.07 -5.74 -2.59
N LEU A 160 -18.28 -6.60 -3.58
CA LEU A 160 -18.04 -8.04 -3.49
C LEU A 160 -16.54 -8.34 -3.25
N GLY A 161 -15.65 -7.66 -3.98
CA GLY A 161 -14.21 -7.80 -3.83
C GLY A 161 -13.73 -7.45 -2.42
N GLN A 162 -14.20 -6.34 -1.86
CA GLN A 162 -13.90 -5.94 -0.48
C GLN A 162 -14.33 -7.02 0.53
N GLY A 163 -15.56 -7.53 0.41
CA GLY A 163 -16.07 -8.60 1.27
C GLY A 163 -15.24 -9.88 1.15
N LEU A 164 -14.87 -10.27 -0.06
CA LEU A 164 -14.03 -11.44 -0.32
C LEU A 164 -12.64 -11.30 0.33
N ARG A 165 -11.96 -10.17 0.13
CA ARG A 165 -10.65 -9.92 0.76
C ARG A 165 -10.70 -9.98 2.27
N GLN A 166 -11.71 -9.37 2.89
CA GLN A 166 -11.88 -9.41 4.33
C GLN A 166 -12.12 -10.85 4.84
N ALA A 167 -12.93 -11.64 4.14
CA ALA A 167 -13.18 -13.03 4.50
C ALA A 167 -11.92 -13.89 4.38
N MET A 168 -11.19 -13.78 3.26
CA MET A 168 -9.93 -14.50 3.04
C MET A 168 -8.86 -14.09 4.06
N LEU A 169 -8.77 -12.80 4.40
CA LEU A 169 -7.85 -12.33 5.43
C LEU A 169 -8.20 -12.91 6.80
N ARG A 170 -9.48 -12.92 7.20
CA ARG A 170 -9.91 -13.56 8.46
C ARG A 170 -9.54 -15.04 8.49
N GLN A 171 -9.78 -15.77 7.39
CA GLN A 171 -9.41 -17.18 7.28
C GLN A 171 -7.89 -17.39 7.39
N ALA A 172 -7.10 -16.56 6.72
CA ALA A 172 -5.64 -16.64 6.77
C ALA A 172 -5.06 -16.21 8.12
N LEU A 173 -5.73 -15.33 8.87
CA LEU A 173 -5.29 -14.93 10.22
C LEU A 173 -5.69 -15.95 11.29
N HIS A 174 -6.82 -16.63 11.12
CA HIS A 174 -7.27 -17.72 12.01
C HIS A 174 -6.15 -18.74 12.24
N GLN A 175 -5.44 -19.15 11.18
CA GLN A 175 -4.32 -20.11 11.31
C GLN A 175 -3.15 -19.64 12.19
N TYR A 176 -3.00 -18.32 12.40
CA TYR A 176 -1.95 -17.74 13.26
C TYR A 176 -2.45 -17.44 14.68
N LEU A 177 -3.76 -17.24 14.85
CA LEU A 177 -4.39 -16.95 16.14
C LEU A 177 -4.79 -18.23 16.88
N ASP A 178 -5.20 -19.26 16.15
CA ASP A 178 -5.56 -20.58 16.69
C ASP A 178 -4.36 -21.54 16.67
N GLY A 179 -3.15 -20.99 16.85
CA GLY A 179 -1.89 -21.64 16.52
C GLY A 179 -1.73 -23.09 16.99
N GLN A 180 -1.03 -23.88 16.17
CA GLN A 180 -0.48 -25.22 16.43
C GLN A 180 -1.49 -26.35 16.69
#